data_AF-A0A3L7P997-F1
#
_entry.id   AF-A0A3L7P997-F1
#
_cell.length_a   1.000
_cell.length_b   1.000
_cell.length_c   1.000
_cell.angle_alpha   90.00
_cell.angle_beta   90.00
_cell.angle_gamma   90.00
#
_symmetry.space_group_name_H-M   'P 1'
#
loop_
_entity.id
_entity.type
_entity.pdbx_description
1 polymer ?
#
loop_
_entity_poly.entity_id
_entity_poly.type
_entity_poly.pdbx_seq_one_letter_code
_entity_poly.pdbx_strand_id
1 'polypeptide(L)'
;MKYIDPHVHMVSRTTDDYQRMALAGCIAITEPAFWAGFDRSSAQGFYDYYRQLTEYEPRRAALFGIQHFTWLCINPKEADDPAFARDVIALIPDFLKCDNVLGIGEIGLNKNTKNEKIILEEQIALAETHHQLVLVHTPHLEDKRKGTRLIMDALSASNIDPGRILIDHVEEHTV
;
A
#
# COMPACT_ATOMS: atom_id res chain seq x y z
N MET A 1 20.43 13.52 -11.83
CA MET A 1 19.90 14.07 -10.56
C MET A 1 19.45 12.87 -9.73
N LYS A 2 19.70 12.86 -8.41
CA LYS A 2 19.22 11.75 -7.57
C LYS A 2 17.74 11.94 -7.26
N TYR A 3 16.95 10.87 -7.27
CA TYR A 3 15.52 10.93 -6.96
C TYR A 3 15.02 9.69 -6.20
N ILE A 4 13.85 9.83 -5.58
CA ILE A 4 13.11 8.74 -4.93
C ILE A 4 11.84 8.50 -5.76
N ASP A 5 11.54 7.24 -6.05
CA ASP A 5 10.24 6.87 -6.63
C ASP A 5 9.25 6.59 -5.49
N PRO A 6 8.22 7.44 -5.29
CA PRO A 6 7.33 7.31 -4.14
C PRO A 6 6.34 6.16 -4.28
N HIS A 7 6.13 5.57 -5.46
CA HIS A 7 5.17 4.49 -5.64
C HIS A 7 5.52 3.63 -6.86
N VAL A 8 6.05 2.42 -6.62
CA VAL A 8 6.32 1.44 -7.68
C VAL A 8 6.18 0.01 -7.18
N HIS A 9 5.45 -0.84 -7.90
CA HIS A 9 5.39 -2.28 -7.62
C HIS A 9 6.53 -3.01 -8.33
N MET A 10 7.61 -3.31 -7.61
CA MET A 10 8.75 -4.04 -8.16
C MET A 10 8.51 -5.54 -8.24
N VAL A 11 7.66 -6.12 -7.39
CA VAL A 11 7.30 -7.54 -7.45
C VAL A 11 6.76 -7.95 -8.84
N SER A 12 6.16 -7.02 -9.58
CA SER A 12 5.69 -7.22 -10.97
C SER A 12 6.68 -6.80 -12.06
N ARG A 13 7.91 -6.45 -11.69
CA ARG A 13 8.95 -5.92 -12.58
C ARG A 13 10.21 -6.77 -12.61
N THR A 14 10.98 -6.56 -13.68
CA THR A 14 12.22 -7.27 -13.94
C THR A 14 13.41 -6.57 -13.32
N THR A 15 14.56 -7.26 -13.26
CA THR A 15 15.83 -6.63 -12.83
C THR A 15 16.31 -5.55 -13.81
N ASP A 16 15.92 -5.61 -15.08
CA ASP A 16 16.23 -4.58 -16.07
C ASP A 16 15.58 -3.24 -15.69
N ASP A 17 14.41 -3.28 -15.04
CA ASP A 17 13.75 -2.07 -14.55
C ASP A 17 14.58 -1.40 -13.45
N TYR A 18 15.11 -2.17 -12.48
CA TYR A 18 16.04 -1.62 -11.48
C TYR A 18 17.30 -1.04 -12.10
N GLN A 19 17.88 -1.72 -13.10
CA GLN A 19 19.06 -1.20 -13.81
C GLN A 19 18.77 0.14 -14.47
N ARG A 20 17.63 0.26 -15.16
CA ARG A 20 17.21 1.52 -15.81
C ARG A 20 16.94 2.62 -14.79
N MET A 21 16.28 2.30 -13.68
CA MET A 21 16.03 3.25 -12.59
C MET A 21 17.34 3.76 -11.98
N ALA A 22 18.30 2.87 -11.70
CA ALA A 22 19.61 3.25 -11.18
C ALA A 22 20.38 4.15 -12.16
N LEU A 23 20.36 3.84 -13.47
CA LEU A 23 20.94 4.67 -14.52
C LEU A 23 20.29 6.05 -14.63
N ALA A 24 18.99 6.16 -14.35
CA ALA A 24 18.26 7.43 -14.29
C ALA A 24 18.56 8.24 -13.01
N GLY A 25 19.23 7.64 -12.01
CA GLY A 25 19.56 8.26 -10.74
C GLY A 25 18.58 7.97 -9.59
N CYS A 26 17.75 6.93 -9.70
CA CYS A 26 16.92 6.47 -8.60
C CYS A 26 17.82 5.95 -7.47
N ILE A 27 17.59 6.43 -6.24
CA ILE A 27 18.36 5.98 -5.06
C ILE A 27 17.50 5.25 -4.04
N ALA A 28 16.18 5.45 -4.09
CA ALA A 28 15.24 4.75 -3.22
C ALA A 28 13.88 4.65 -3.91
N ILE A 29 13.11 3.64 -3.52
CA ILE A 29 11.74 3.45 -3.95
C ILE A 29 10.84 3.15 -2.75
N THR A 30 9.54 3.35 -2.92
CA THR A 30 8.56 2.74 -2.03
C THR A 30 7.60 1.87 -2.83
N GLU A 31 7.40 0.64 -2.35
CA GLU A 31 6.56 -0.37 -2.98
C GLU A 31 5.37 -0.71 -2.08
N PRO A 32 4.17 -0.23 -2.43
CA PRO A 32 2.98 -0.61 -1.70
C PRO A 32 2.53 -2.04 -2.06
N ALA A 33 1.97 -2.74 -1.07
CA ALA A 33 1.34 -4.03 -1.25
C ALA A 33 0.10 -3.92 -2.14
N PHE A 34 0.06 -4.68 -3.24
CA PHE A 34 -0.97 -4.53 -4.27
C PHE A 34 -1.66 -5.85 -4.66
N TRP A 35 -2.75 -5.73 -5.43
CA TRP A 35 -3.48 -6.85 -6.01
C TRP A 35 -2.74 -7.43 -7.22
N ALA A 36 -2.33 -8.70 -7.13
CA ALA A 36 -1.43 -9.35 -8.09
C ALA A 36 -2.08 -9.75 -9.43
N GLY A 37 -3.28 -9.28 -9.75
CA GLY A 37 -4.04 -9.73 -10.92
C GLY A 37 -5.02 -10.87 -10.64
N PHE A 38 -5.04 -11.40 -9.40
CA PHE A 38 -5.92 -12.46 -8.93
C PHE A 38 -6.05 -12.38 -7.40
N ASP A 39 -7.14 -12.94 -6.88
CA ASP A 39 -7.38 -12.99 -5.43
C ASP A 39 -6.56 -14.12 -4.82
N ARG A 40 -5.78 -13.81 -3.78
CA ARG A 40 -5.01 -14.84 -3.06
C ARG A 40 -5.95 -15.78 -2.34
N SER A 41 -5.60 -17.07 -2.32
CA SER A 41 -6.46 -18.13 -1.79
C SER A 41 -6.46 -18.25 -0.26
N SER A 42 -5.53 -17.60 0.42
CA SER A 42 -5.42 -17.64 1.89
C SER A 42 -4.61 -16.46 2.44
N ALA A 43 -4.80 -16.16 3.72
CA ALA A 43 -3.97 -15.20 4.45
C ALA A 43 -2.49 -15.64 4.48
N GLN A 44 -2.20 -16.95 4.43
CA GLN A 44 -0.83 -17.44 4.31
C GLN A 44 -0.14 -16.99 3.01
N GLY A 45 -0.90 -16.83 1.91
CA GLY A 45 -0.38 -16.24 0.68
C GLY A 45 0.00 -14.76 0.85
N PHE A 46 -0.72 -14.02 1.69
CA PHE A 46 -0.33 -12.66 2.07
C PHE A 46 0.90 -12.65 2.98
N TYR A 47 1.03 -13.60 3.90
CA TYR A 47 2.22 -13.74 4.73
C TYR A 47 3.48 -13.92 3.87
N ASP A 48 3.45 -14.83 2.89
CA ASP A 48 4.59 -15.04 1.98
C ASP A 48 4.85 -13.81 1.10
N TYR A 49 3.80 -13.10 0.70
CA TYR A 49 3.93 -11.84 -0.04
C TYR A 49 4.58 -10.74 0.80
N TYR A 50 4.18 -10.57 2.07
CA TYR A 50 4.81 -9.61 2.97
C TYR A 50 6.27 -9.96 3.23
N ARG A 51 6.61 -11.25 3.36
CA ARG A 51 8.02 -11.69 3.42
C ARG A 51 8.79 -11.35 2.15
N GLN A 52 8.17 -11.45 0.98
CA GLN A 52 8.82 -11.01 -0.26
C GLN A 52 9.15 -9.51 -0.18
N LEU A 53 8.21 -8.68 0.25
CA LEU A 53 8.38 -7.22 0.38
C LEU A 53 9.40 -6.81 1.45
N THR A 54 9.50 -7.54 2.56
CA THR A 54 10.39 -7.18 3.68
C THR A 54 11.76 -7.85 3.65
N GLU A 55 11.88 -9.05 3.07
CA GLU A 55 13.14 -9.81 3.07
C GLU A 55 13.81 -9.86 1.69
N TYR A 56 13.03 -10.06 0.62
CA TYR A 56 13.57 -10.36 -0.70
C TYR A 56 13.75 -9.11 -1.56
N GLU A 57 12.72 -8.27 -1.69
CA GLU A 57 12.76 -7.07 -2.52
C GLU A 57 13.86 -6.08 -2.11
N PRO A 58 14.13 -5.84 -0.81
CA PRO A 58 15.26 -5.00 -0.41
C PRO A 58 16.61 -5.55 -0.84
N ARG A 59 16.80 -6.87 -0.79
CA ARG A 59 18.04 -7.51 -1.26
C ARG A 59 18.16 -7.40 -2.78
N ARG A 60 17.04 -7.57 -3.50
CA ARG A 60 16.99 -7.46 -4.96
C ARG A 60 17.30 -6.04 -5.43
N ALA A 61 16.71 -5.02 -4.81
CA ALA A 61 16.98 -3.61 -5.10
C ALA A 61 18.43 -3.20 -4.78
N ALA A 62 18.99 -3.72 -3.68
CA ALA A 62 20.36 -3.40 -3.26
C ALA A 62 21.44 -3.80 -4.27
N LEU A 63 21.18 -4.82 -5.11
CA LEU A 63 22.09 -5.20 -6.21
C LEU A 63 22.33 -4.06 -7.22
N PHE A 64 21.41 -3.10 -7.27
CA PHE A 64 21.46 -1.93 -8.16
C PHE A 64 21.74 -0.62 -7.40
N GLY A 65 22.05 -0.69 -6.11
CA GLY A 65 22.28 0.47 -5.26
C GLY A 65 21.01 1.28 -4.92
N ILE A 66 19.83 0.65 -5.02
CA ILE A 66 18.54 1.26 -4.70
C ILE A 66 18.07 0.77 -3.33
N GLN A 67 17.66 1.69 -2.45
CA GLN A 67 16.99 1.35 -1.20
C GLN A 67 15.52 1.03 -1.46
N HIS A 68 15.04 -0.07 -0.88
CA HIS A 68 13.64 -0.47 -0.98
C HIS A 68 12.92 -0.22 0.33
N PHE A 69 11.78 0.46 0.25
CA PHE A 69 10.82 0.59 1.33
C PHE A 69 9.46 0.04 0.88
N THR A 70 8.60 -0.33 1.81
CA THR A 70 7.30 -0.93 1.47
C THR A 70 6.17 -0.44 2.36
N TRP A 71 4.94 -0.57 1.86
CA TRP A 71 3.71 -0.36 2.61
C TRP A 71 2.90 -1.63 2.63
N LEU A 72 2.25 -1.93 3.74
CA LEU A 72 1.47 -3.17 3.89
C LEU A 72 -0.02 -2.85 3.96
N CYS A 73 -0.83 -3.66 3.29
CA CYS A 73 -2.28 -3.58 3.34
C CYS A 73 -2.92 -4.86 2.81
N ILE A 74 -4.23 -4.96 2.98
CA ILE A 74 -5.07 -5.68 2.04
C ILE A 74 -5.67 -4.71 1.01
N ASN A 75 -5.52 -5.05 -0.27
CA ASN A 75 -6.06 -4.27 -1.37
C ASN A 75 -7.61 -4.30 -1.37
N PRO A 76 -8.30 -3.20 -1.71
CA PRO A 76 -9.77 -3.15 -1.71
C PRO A 76 -10.44 -4.25 -2.56
N LYS A 77 -9.78 -4.75 -3.61
CA LYS A 77 -10.33 -5.84 -4.43
C LYS A 77 -10.51 -7.15 -3.66
N GLU A 78 -9.56 -7.47 -2.78
CA GLU A 78 -9.58 -8.67 -1.93
C GLU A 78 -10.31 -8.40 -0.60
N ALA A 79 -10.52 -7.12 -0.25
CA ALA A 79 -11.21 -6.69 0.98
C ALA A 79 -12.74 -6.85 0.96
N ASP A 80 -13.34 -7.17 -0.19
CA ASP A 80 -14.80 -7.34 -0.32
C ASP A 80 -15.31 -8.63 0.38
N ASP A 81 -14.39 -9.47 0.89
CA ASP A 81 -14.62 -10.51 1.89
C ASP A 81 -14.05 -10.07 3.26
N PRO A 82 -14.88 -9.57 4.19
CA PRO A 82 -14.39 -9.05 5.48
C PRO A 82 -13.79 -10.09 6.41
N ALA A 83 -14.17 -11.38 6.29
CA ALA A 83 -13.60 -12.42 7.14
C ALA A 83 -12.15 -12.68 6.70
N PHE A 84 -11.96 -12.87 5.41
CA PHE A 84 -10.64 -13.02 4.80
C PHE A 84 -9.75 -11.79 5.06
N ALA A 85 -10.31 -10.59 4.89
CA ALA A 85 -9.57 -9.35 5.09
C ALA A 85 -9.03 -9.19 6.51
N ARG A 86 -9.82 -9.59 7.52
CA ARG A 86 -9.39 -9.54 8.92
C ARG A 86 -8.29 -10.55 9.22
N ASP A 87 -8.36 -11.74 8.63
CA ASP A 87 -7.28 -12.72 8.74
C ASP A 87 -5.96 -12.17 8.17
N VAL A 88 -6.02 -11.43 7.05
CA VAL A 88 -4.85 -10.76 6.46
C VAL A 88 -4.35 -9.58 7.32
N ILE A 89 -5.27 -8.73 7.80
CA ILE A 89 -4.95 -7.58 8.66
C ILE A 89 -4.23 -8.03 9.94
N ALA A 90 -4.64 -9.17 10.51
CA ALA A 90 -4.03 -9.72 11.72
C ALA A 90 -2.55 -10.09 11.55
N LEU A 91 -2.06 -10.27 10.32
CA LEU A 91 -0.65 -10.54 10.02
C LEU A 91 0.22 -9.28 10.06
N ILE A 92 -0.34 -8.12 9.71
CA ILE A 92 0.41 -6.88 9.47
C ILE A 92 1.25 -6.44 10.69
N PRO A 93 0.75 -6.46 11.94
CA PRO A 93 1.52 -6.02 13.11
C PRO A 93 2.88 -6.69 13.30
N ASP A 94 3.04 -7.94 12.84
CA ASP A 94 4.32 -8.64 12.94
C ASP A 94 5.37 -8.11 11.95
N PHE A 95 4.93 -7.62 10.79
CA PHE A 95 5.81 -7.04 9.78
C PHE A 95 6.09 -5.56 9.99
N LEU A 96 5.26 -4.83 10.77
CA LEU A 96 5.54 -3.42 11.13
C LEU A 96 6.87 -3.24 11.91
N LYS A 97 7.45 -4.33 12.41
CA LYS A 97 8.75 -4.35 13.10
C LYS A 97 9.94 -4.34 12.13
N CYS A 98 9.71 -4.55 10.83
CA CYS A 98 10.74 -4.57 9.80
C CYS A 98 11.16 -3.14 9.41
N ASP A 99 12.47 -2.88 9.38
CA ASP A 99 13.02 -1.53 9.15
C ASP A 99 12.61 -0.87 7.82
N ASN A 100 12.24 -1.67 6.81
CA ASN A 100 11.86 -1.18 5.50
C ASN A 100 10.35 -0.92 5.34
N VAL A 101 9.54 -1.19 6.36
CA VAL A 101 8.09 -0.95 6.32
C VAL A 101 7.78 0.47 6.77
N LEU A 102 7.12 1.25 5.91
CA LEU A 102 6.78 2.65 6.16
C LEU A 102 5.47 2.82 6.95
N GLY A 103 4.54 1.89 6.77
CA GLY A 103 3.23 1.92 7.40
C GLY A 103 2.17 1.15 6.62
N ILE A 104 0.93 1.64 6.73
CA ILE A 104 -0.24 1.02 6.11
C ILE A 104 -0.54 1.75 4.80
N GLY A 105 -0.47 1.08 3.66
CA GLY A 105 -0.47 1.80 2.39
C GLY A 105 -1.07 1.10 1.19
N GLU A 106 -1.48 1.90 0.21
CA GLU A 106 -2.37 1.52 -0.91
C GLU A 106 -3.76 1.05 -0.43
N ILE A 107 -4.19 1.56 0.72
CA ILE A 107 -5.56 1.39 1.19
C ILE A 107 -6.49 2.31 0.43
N GLY A 108 -7.74 1.89 0.23
CA GLY A 108 -8.70 2.70 -0.50
C GLY A 108 -9.99 1.95 -0.76
N LEU A 109 -10.68 2.36 -1.83
CA LEU A 109 -11.91 1.73 -2.31
C LEU A 109 -11.76 1.39 -3.79
N ASN A 110 -12.47 0.35 -4.24
CA ASN A 110 -12.49 -0.04 -5.64
C ASN A 110 -13.90 0.03 -6.21
N LYS A 111 -14.86 -0.72 -5.64
CA LYS A 111 -16.29 -0.71 -6.01
C LYS A 111 -17.15 0.14 -5.06
N ASN A 112 -16.55 0.73 -4.02
CA ASN A 112 -17.23 1.49 -2.96
C ASN A 112 -18.30 0.65 -2.23
N THR A 113 -18.04 -0.64 -2.03
CA THR A 113 -18.97 -1.51 -1.30
C THR A 113 -18.94 -1.17 0.20
N LYS A 114 -19.96 -1.62 0.93
CA LYS A 114 -19.96 -1.50 2.40
C LYS A 114 -18.80 -2.29 3.04
N ASN A 115 -18.45 -3.43 2.46
CA ASN A 115 -17.37 -4.29 2.94
C ASN A 115 -16.02 -3.59 2.76
N GLU A 116 -15.75 -3.07 1.56
CA GLU A 116 -14.55 -2.28 1.28
C GLU A 116 -14.40 -1.09 2.26
N LYS A 117 -15.50 -0.37 2.53
CA LYS A 117 -15.50 0.75 3.49
C LYS A 117 -15.17 0.31 4.93
N ILE A 118 -15.77 -0.79 5.40
CA ILE A 118 -15.48 -1.33 6.74
C ILE A 118 -14.00 -1.71 6.84
N ILE A 119 -13.46 -2.38 5.83
CA ILE A 119 -12.05 -2.80 5.85
C ILE A 119 -11.09 -1.60 5.69
N LEU A 120 -11.45 -0.58 4.92
CA LEU A 120 -10.71 0.68 4.89
C LEU A 120 -10.62 1.30 6.29
N GLU A 121 -11.75 1.41 6.99
CA GLU A 121 -11.80 1.95 8.36
C GLU A 121 -10.98 1.10 9.34
N GLU A 122 -11.02 -0.23 9.23
CA GLU A 122 -10.20 -1.14 10.05
C GLU A 122 -8.69 -0.98 9.77
N GLN A 123 -8.29 -0.76 8.52
CA GLN A 123 -6.88 -0.49 8.18
C GLN A 123 -6.41 0.89 8.65
N ILE A 124 -7.28 1.91 8.60
CA ILE A 124 -7.01 3.23 9.19
C ILE A 124 -6.85 3.10 10.71
N ALA A 125 -7.75 2.37 11.38
CA ALA A 125 -7.67 2.14 12.82
C ALA A 125 -6.40 1.36 13.22
N LEU A 126 -5.96 0.40 12.38
CA LEU A 126 -4.69 -0.29 12.57
C LEU A 126 -3.51 0.70 12.51
N ALA A 127 -3.49 1.56 11.48
CA ALA A 127 -2.44 2.57 11.34
C ALA A 127 -2.41 3.53 12.55
N GLU A 128 -3.57 3.96 13.03
CA GLU A 128 -3.71 4.81 14.21
C GLU A 128 -3.17 4.12 15.48
N THR A 129 -3.61 2.88 15.72
CA THR A 129 -3.22 2.06 16.88
C THR A 129 -1.70 1.84 16.96
N HIS A 130 -1.06 1.68 15.79
CA HIS A 130 0.38 1.44 15.69
C HIS A 130 1.19 2.70 15.35
N HIS A 131 0.56 3.88 15.33
CA HIS A 131 1.20 5.17 14.98
C HIS A 131 1.93 5.18 13.63
N GLN A 132 1.41 4.46 12.64
CA GLN A 132 2.03 4.30 11.33
C GLN A 132 1.71 5.46 10.38
N LEU A 133 2.49 5.57 9.30
CA LEU A 133 2.13 6.41 8.15
C LEU A 133 0.99 5.75 7.38
N VAL A 134 0.24 6.56 6.63
CA VAL A 134 -0.85 6.09 5.77
C VAL A 134 -0.61 6.52 4.32
N LEU A 135 -0.69 5.57 3.38
CA LEU A 135 -0.74 5.84 1.94
C LEU A 135 -2.09 5.38 1.39
N VAL A 136 -2.76 6.25 0.66
CA VAL A 136 -4.12 6.04 0.19
C VAL A 136 -4.19 6.06 -1.32
N HIS A 137 -4.82 5.05 -1.91
CA HIS A 137 -5.04 4.94 -3.35
C HIS A 137 -6.46 5.39 -3.72
N THR A 138 -6.58 6.44 -4.54
CA THR A 138 -7.89 6.88 -5.02
C THR A 138 -8.44 5.96 -6.13
N PRO A 139 -9.77 5.72 -6.22
CA PRO A 139 -10.33 4.74 -7.18
C PRO A 139 -10.14 5.13 -8.65
N HIS A 140 -10.25 4.19 -9.60
CA HIS A 140 -9.87 4.44 -10.99
C HIS A 140 -10.93 5.00 -11.95
N LEU A 141 -12.19 4.49 -12.03
CA LEU A 141 -12.96 4.67 -13.29
C LEU A 141 -14.39 5.24 -13.25
N GLU A 142 -15.32 4.77 -12.40
CA GLU A 142 -16.74 5.23 -12.54
C GLU A 142 -17.24 6.18 -11.44
N ASP A 143 -16.58 6.20 -10.28
CA ASP A 143 -17.07 6.95 -9.11
C ASP A 143 -15.90 7.64 -8.36
N LYS A 144 -14.79 7.95 -9.04
CA LYS A 144 -13.53 8.41 -8.41
C LYS A 144 -13.77 9.55 -7.42
N ARG A 145 -14.48 10.60 -7.81
CA ARG A 145 -14.82 11.73 -6.92
C ARG A 145 -15.60 11.30 -5.66
N LYS A 146 -16.57 10.41 -5.81
CA LYS A 146 -17.39 9.92 -4.69
C LYS A 146 -16.57 9.01 -3.78
N GLY A 147 -15.80 8.07 -4.33
CA GLY A 147 -14.92 7.21 -3.57
C GLY A 147 -13.83 8.00 -2.85
N THR A 148 -13.21 8.99 -3.50
CA THR A 148 -12.27 9.92 -2.86
C THR A 148 -12.93 10.63 -1.67
N ARG A 149 -14.16 11.13 -1.81
CA ARG A 149 -14.87 11.75 -0.66
C ARG A 149 -15.11 10.77 0.49
N LEU A 150 -15.56 9.55 0.19
CA LEU A 150 -15.77 8.51 1.22
C LEU A 150 -14.46 8.18 1.97
N ILE A 151 -13.35 8.11 1.22
CA ILE A 151 -12.02 7.92 1.78
C ILE A 151 -11.63 9.10 2.67
N MET A 152 -11.80 10.33 2.18
CA MET A 152 -11.50 11.54 2.95
C MET A 152 -12.36 11.65 4.23
N ASP A 153 -13.64 11.28 4.16
CA ASP A 153 -14.53 11.23 5.33
C ASP A 153 -14.03 10.22 6.37
N ALA A 154 -13.60 9.03 5.93
CA ALA A 154 -13.04 8.00 6.81
C ALA A 154 -11.72 8.46 7.46
N LEU A 155 -10.82 9.09 6.69
CA LEU A 155 -9.56 9.64 7.21
C LEU A 155 -9.82 10.79 8.19
N SER A 156 -10.77 11.68 7.90
CA SER A 156 -11.12 12.81 8.77
C SER A 156 -11.76 12.38 10.09
N ALA A 157 -12.32 11.17 10.14
CA ALA A 157 -12.86 10.58 11.37
C ALA A 157 -11.78 9.92 12.25
N SER A 158 -10.56 9.71 11.73
CA SER A 158 -9.42 9.19 12.50
C SER A 158 -8.70 10.29 13.27
N ASN A 159 -7.87 9.93 14.26
CA ASN A 159 -6.99 10.89 14.94
C ASN A 159 -5.57 10.93 14.35
N ILE A 160 -5.38 10.41 13.14
CA ILE A 160 -4.08 10.44 12.47
C ILE A 160 -3.77 11.88 12.03
N ASP A 161 -2.57 12.35 12.37
CA ASP A 161 -2.08 13.65 11.90
C ASP A 161 -2.12 13.70 10.35
N PRO A 162 -2.82 14.68 9.73
CA PRO A 162 -2.84 14.85 8.29
C PRO A 162 -1.45 14.92 7.64
N GLY A 163 -0.42 15.39 8.36
CA GLY A 163 0.97 15.39 7.89
C GLY A 163 1.59 13.99 7.71
N ARG A 164 0.90 12.93 8.15
CA ARG A 164 1.30 11.52 8.05
C ARG A 164 0.48 10.72 7.04
N ILE A 165 -0.41 11.39 6.30
CA ILE A 165 -1.28 10.78 5.29
C ILE A 165 -0.87 11.25 3.90
N LEU A 166 -0.54 10.31 3.02
CA LEU A 166 -0.25 10.55 1.60
C LEU A 166 -1.45 10.10 0.76
N ILE A 167 -2.10 11.04 0.07
CA ILE A 167 -3.15 10.73 -0.90
C ILE A 167 -2.53 10.59 -2.29
N ASP A 168 -2.69 9.43 -2.90
CA ASP A 168 -2.09 9.09 -4.18
C ASP A 168 -3.09 9.09 -5.34
N HIS A 169 -2.55 9.18 -6.55
CA HIS A 169 -3.30 9.25 -7.81
C HIS A 169 -4.31 10.39 -7.85
N VAL A 170 -3.98 11.51 -7.20
CA VAL A 170 -4.76 12.75 -7.26
C VAL A 170 -4.70 13.30 -8.69
N GLU A 171 -5.88 13.49 -9.27
CA GLU A 171 -6.06 14.06 -10.60
C GLU A 171 -6.89 15.36 -10.53
N GLU A 172 -6.96 16.11 -11.62
CA GLU A 172 -7.61 17.44 -11.70
C GLU A 172 -9.02 17.48 -11.08
N HIS A 173 -9.80 16.41 -11.23
CA HIS A 173 -11.19 16.35 -10.76
C HIS A 173 -11.36 15.87 -9.29
N THR A 174 -10.25 15.61 -8.59
CA THR A 174 -10.20 15.18 -7.18
C THR A 174 -9.61 16.22 -6.23
N VAL A 175 -9.18 17.39 -6.75
CA VAL A 175 -8.70 18.56 -5.99
C VAL A 175 -9.86 19.49 -5.64
#